data_AF-A0A2S3QNV7-F1
#
_entry.id   AF-A0A2S3QNV7-F1
#
_cell.length_a   1.000
_cell.length_b   1.000
_cell.length_c   1.000
_cell.angle_alpha   90.00
_cell.angle_beta   90.00
_cell.angle_gamma   90.00
#
_symmetry.space_group_name_H-M   'P 1'
#
loop_
_entity.id
_entity.type
_entity.pdbx_description
1 polymer ?
#
loop_
_entity_poly.entity_id
_entity_poly.type
_entity_poly.pdbx_seq_one_letter_code
_entity_poly.pdbx_strand_id
1 'polypeptide(L)'
;MQNSLVKYLLFIALSIQTLALSEYAASFDTVNSTKCSTKIPTNWQISQFAKPYLTTKLDEAYSLLVKNYVYDGLKSKEDFKDKILAASKCQSKSCKLKELFESDELIEKSIFLLFKYGLNTSPYANKDAALLDLEQMDAIIKGVNLLPLHLPKLWSSKRLVRHIKEDIGYGTHGMIFANASIELYAPWDRELDEDGKAYSLFHELGHNLAYFYNLNYSSFWWDMSGWIDHPMGWRYNRNEMVSLYGQTNPSEDAAESIAAYRLNPSHLKKVSPKKYAFIRDYIFLGQEYLTSSSCSNTPVKSYLEKLISKANKSCKSNDCVITSIKSQIKSDNRYPLFLKAKDDFFKAFLTR
;
A
#
# COMPACT_ATOMS: atom_id res chain seq x y z
N MET A 1 44.33 15.39 -42.81
CA MET A 1 44.13 15.11 -41.37
C MET A 1 42.89 15.83 -40.81
N GLN A 2 41.71 15.69 -41.42
CA GLN A 2 40.46 16.33 -40.92
C GLN A 2 39.25 15.38 -40.83
N ASN A 3 39.35 14.14 -41.35
CA ASN A 3 38.26 13.15 -41.31
C ASN A 3 38.34 12.12 -40.16
N SER A 4 39.31 12.26 -39.25
CA SER A 4 39.49 11.32 -38.11
C SER A 4 38.87 11.84 -36.80
N LEU A 5 38.81 13.16 -36.60
CA LEU A 5 38.30 13.77 -35.36
C LEU A 5 36.77 13.76 -35.25
N VAL A 6 36.04 13.84 -36.38
CA VAL A 6 34.58 13.83 -36.38
C VAL A 6 34.02 12.43 -36.06
N LYS A 7 34.73 11.35 -36.42
CA LYS A 7 34.34 9.98 -36.04
C LYS A 7 34.60 9.67 -34.56
N TYR A 8 35.58 10.31 -33.94
CA TYR A 8 35.84 10.15 -32.50
C TYR A 8 34.84 10.93 -31.63
N LEU A 9 34.39 12.10 -32.07
CA LEU A 9 33.35 12.88 -31.37
C LEU A 9 31.94 12.27 -31.51
N LEU A 10 31.63 11.57 -32.61
CA LEU A 10 30.39 10.80 -32.75
C LEU A 10 30.39 9.46 -31.98
N PHE A 11 31.56 8.94 -31.61
CA PHE A 11 31.65 7.73 -30.78
C PHE A 11 31.58 7.99 -29.27
N ILE A 12 31.80 9.23 -28.82
CA ILE A 12 31.69 9.61 -27.39
C ILE A 12 30.26 10.07 -27.04
N ALA A 13 29.44 10.45 -28.03
CA ALA A 13 28.03 10.81 -27.81
C ALA A 13 27.05 9.62 -27.80
N LEU A 14 27.53 8.38 -28.02
CA LEU A 14 26.69 7.17 -28.13
C LEU A 14 26.94 6.11 -27.04
N SER A 15 27.71 6.44 -26.00
CA SER A 15 27.89 5.55 -24.86
C SER A 15 28.00 6.38 -23.59
N ILE A 16 26.85 6.75 -23.02
CA ILE A 16 26.46 6.87 -21.60
C ILE A 16 25.04 7.46 -21.65
N GLN A 17 24.08 6.69 -22.17
CA GLN A 17 22.75 6.68 -21.56
C GLN A 17 22.77 5.54 -20.54
N THR A 18 23.66 5.62 -19.55
CA THR A 18 23.25 5.10 -18.26
C THR A 18 22.05 5.97 -17.90
N LEU A 19 20.84 5.44 -18.04
CA LEU A 19 19.66 6.06 -17.47
C LEU A 19 20.03 6.32 -16.02
N ALA A 20 20.35 7.58 -15.68
CA ALA A 20 20.61 7.95 -14.31
C ALA A 20 19.34 7.57 -13.56
N LEU A 21 19.47 6.63 -12.62
CA LEU A 21 18.32 6.20 -11.84
C LEU A 21 17.79 7.43 -11.11
N SER A 22 16.49 7.69 -11.26
CA SER A 22 15.80 8.68 -10.42
C SER A 22 15.82 8.21 -8.97
N GLU A 23 15.70 9.16 -8.04
CA GLU A 23 15.63 8.85 -6.61
C GLU A 23 14.49 7.85 -6.33
N TYR A 24 13.33 8.10 -6.93
CA TYR A 24 12.11 7.31 -6.83
C TYR A 24 11.77 6.58 -8.14
N ALA A 25 10.98 5.51 -8.05
CA ALA A 25 10.65 4.66 -9.19
C ALA A 25 9.70 5.30 -10.21
N ALA A 26 9.01 6.37 -9.82
CA ALA A 26 8.24 7.25 -10.70
C ALA A 26 8.25 8.69 -10.15
N SER A 27 8.00 9.66 -11.03
CA SER A 27 7.73 11.04 -10.61
C SER A 27 6.35 11.14 -9.95
N PHE A 28 6.16 12.07 -9.01
CA PHE A 28 4.92 12.17 -8.23
C PHE A 28 3.70 12.51 -9.09
N ASP A 29 3.87 13.32 -10.13
CA ASP A 29 2.83 13.66 -11.12
C ASP A 29 2.23 12.43 -11.84
N THR A 30 2.93 11.30 -11.83
CA THR A 30 2.42 10.04 -12.39
C THR A 30 1.20 9.50 -11.65
N VAL A 31 1.00 9.86 -10.37
CA VAL A 31 -0.17 9.44 -9.56
C VAL A 31 -1.48 9.75 -10.30
N ASN A 32 -1.59 10.94 -10.91
CA ASN A 32 -2.80 11.37 -11.61
C ASN A 32 -2.89 10.86 -13.06
N SER A 33 -1.76 10.52 -13.68
CA SER A 33 -1.71 10.11 -15.09
C SER A 33 -1.64 8.59 -15.30
N THR A 34 -1.73 7.80 -14.22
CA THR A 34 -1.68 6.35 -14.33
C THR A 34 -2.82 5.78 -15.17
N LYS A 35 -2.48 4.81 -16.02
CA LYS A 35 -3.47 3.98 -16.69
C LYS A 35 -4.24 3.17 -15.65
N CYS A 36 -5.50 2.86 -15.95
CA CYS A 36 -6.41 2.18 -15.03
C CYS A 36 -6.61 2.91 -13.71
N SER A 37 -6.41 4.25 -13.69
CA SER A 37 -6.76 5.05 -12.53
C SER A 37 -8.24 4.81 -12.18
N THR A 38 -8.43 4.25 -11.01
CA THR A 38 -9.74 4.11 -10.39
C THR A 38 -10.16 5.52 -10.00
N LYS A 39 -11.36 5.95 -10.41
CA LYS A 39 -11.86 7.26 -10.00
C LYS A 39 -11.82 7.33 -8.47
N ILE A 40 -11.15 8.35 -7.94
CA ILE A 40 -11.14 8.63 -6.51
C ILE A 40 -12.62 8.74 -6.08
N PRO A 41 -13.05 8.00 -5.05
CA PRO A 41 -14.44 8.02 -4.63
C PRO A 41 -14.80 9.43 -4.17
N THR A 42 -15.92 9.94 -4.66
CA THR A 42 -16.47 11.22 -4.21
C THR A 42 -16.90 11.13 -2.74
N ASN A 43 -16.98 12.27 -2.05
CA ASN A 43 -17.51 12.34 -0.68
C ASN A 43 -18.90 11.69 -0.55
N TRP A 44 -19.76 11.85 -1.56
CA TRP A 44 -21.06 11.17 -1.58
C TRP A 44 -20.92 9.64 -1.58
N GLN A 45 -20.03 9.08 -2.41
CA GLN A 45 -19.79 7.63 -2.44
C GLN A 45 -19.21 7.12 -1.12
N ILE A 46 -18.31 7.89 -0.49
CA ILE A 46 -17.74 7.59 0.83
C ILE A 46 -18.85 7.60 1.90
N SER A 47 -19.69 8.63 1.92
CA SER A 47 -20.82 8.74 2.85
C SER A 47 -21.82 7.58 2.68
N GLN A 48 -22.18 7.23 1.43
CA GLN A 48 -23.05 6.08 1.17
C GLN A 48 -22.43 4.76 1.66
N PHE A 49 -21.12 4.58 1.49
CA PHE A 49 -20.41 3.42 2.01
C PHE A 49 -20.39 3.40 3.55
N ALA A 50 -20.18 4.54 4.20
CA ALA A 50 -20.06 4.64 5.65
C ALA A 50 -21.41 4.53 6.37
N LYS A 51 -22.52 4.88 5.71
CA LYS A 51 -23.86 4.95 6.31
C LYS A 51 -24.29 3.70 7.08
N PRO A 52 -24.12 2.45 6.59
CA PRO A 52 -24.48 1.26 7.37
C PRO A 52 -23.68 1.12 8.66
N TYR A 53 -22.43 1.59 8.67
CA TYR A 53 -21.54 1.57 9.84
C TYR A 53 -21.83 2.68 10.84
N LEU A 54 -22.45 3.77 10.40
CA LEU A 54 -22.90 4.86 11.27
C LEU A 54 -24.31 4.65 11.83
N THR A 55 -25.05 3.67 11.30
CA THR A 55 -26.45 3.41 11.67
C THR A 55 -26.58 2.01 12.29
N THR A 56 -26.45 0.97 11.47
CA THR A 56 -26.71 -0.43 11.87
C THR A 56 -25.52 -1.12 12.53
N LYS A 57 -24.28 -0.72 12.21
CA LYS A 57 -23.04 -1.32 12.76
C LYS A 57 -22.23 -0.32 13.60
N LEU A 58 -22.91 0.65 14.21
CA LEU A 58 -22.27 1.71 14.98
C LEU A 58 -21.41 1.18 16.13
N ASP A 59 -21.84 0.11 16.79
CA ASP A 59 -21.07 -0.50 17.87
C ASP A 59 -19.74 -1.08 17.41
N GLU A 60 -19.75 -1.79 16.27
CA GLU A 60 -18.57 -2.34 15.62
C GLU A 60 -17.61 -1.21 15.22
N ALA A 61 -18.11 -0.22 14.48
CA ALA A 61 -17.32 0.92 14.03
C ALA A 61 -16.70 1.69 15.19
N TYR A 62 -17.49 1.99 16.23
CA TYR A 62 -17.01 2.68 17.42
C TYR A 62 -15.90 1.89 18.12
N SER A 63 -16.06 0.58 18.31
CA SER A 63 -15.08 -0.26 19.02
C SER A 63 -13.73 -0.34 18.30
N LEU A 64 -13.72 -0.22 16.98
CA LEU A 64 -12.51 -0.24 16.16
C LEU A 64 -11.85 1.13 16.06
N LEU A 65 -12.64 2.20 15.98
CA LEU A 65 -12.12 3.57 15.92
C LEU A 65 -11.70 4.08 17.31
N VAL A 66 -12.34 3.65 18.39
CA VAL A 66 -12.09 4.14 19.75
C VAL A 66 -11.76 2.96 20.66
N LYS A 67 -10.46 2.71 20.89
CA LYS A 67 -10.01 1.67 21.82
C LYS A 67 -9.90 2.27 23.22
N ASN A 68 -10.69 1.76 24.16
CA ASN A 68 -10.79 2.31 25.53
C ASN A 68 -9.42 2.57 26.17
N TYR A 69 -8.48 1.63 26.11
CA TYR A 69 -7.15 1.81 26.72
C TYR A 69 -6.29 2.91 26.05
N VAL A 70 -6.52 3.21 24.77
CA VAL A 70 -5.87 4.33 24.08
C VAL A 70 -6.59 5.62 24.45
N TYR A 71 -7.92 5.64 24.29
CA TYR A 71 -8.78 6.75 24.64
C TYR A 71 -8.54 7.27 26.06
N ASP A 72 -8.44 6.37 27.04
CA ASP A 72 -8.18 6.72 28.42
C ASP A 72 -6.78 7.32 28.61
N GLY A 73 -5.78 6.81 27.90
CA GLY A 73 -4.42 7.34 27.91
C GLY A 73 -4.26 8.69 27.22
N LEU A 74 -5.23 9.12 26.41
CA LEU A 74 -5.22 10.42 25.74
C LEU A 74 -5.86 11.54 26.57
N LYS A 75 -6.59 11.21 27.65
CA LYS A 75 -7.31 12.18 28.49
C LYS A 75 -6.44 13.32 29.06
N SER A 76 -5.16 13.04 29.29
CA SER A 76 -4.20 14.01 29.84
C SER A 76 -3.34 14.70 28.77
N LYS A 77 -3.50 14.36 27.49
CA LYS A 77 -2.76 15.00 26.40
C LYS A 77 -3.50 16.24 25.93
N GLU A 78 -2.79 17.37 25.86
CA GLU A 78 -3.38 18.68 25.55
C GLU A 78 -4.21 18.66 24.25
N ASP A 79 -3.65 18.07 23.18
CA ASP A 79 -4.30 17.99 21.86
C ASP A 79 -5.64 17.22 21.85
N PHE A 80 -5.91 16.40 22.88
CA PHE A 80 -7.08 15.53 22.96
C PHE A 80 -8.03 15.85 24.12
N LYS A 81 -7.55 16.56 25.13
CA LYS A 81 -8.25 16.76 26.41
C LYS A 81 -9.65 17.34 26.20
N ASP A 82 -9.77 18.40 25.42
CA ASP A 82 -11.05 19.09 25.22
C ASP A 82 -12.05 18.25 24.41
N LYS A 83 -11.58 17.58 23.34
CA LYS A 83 -12.39 16.66 22.54
C LYS A 83 -12.92 15.49 23.37
N ILE A 84 -12.07 14.90 24.20
CA ILE A 84 -12.44 13.79 25.09
C ILE A 84 -13.42 14.27 26.17
N LEU A 85 -13.22 15.47 26.72
CA LEU A 85 -14.14 16.06 27.68
C LEU A 85 -15.52 16.32 27.04
N ALA A 86 -15.57 16.84 25.82
CA ALA A 86 -16.81 17.04 25.08
C ALA A 86 -17.51 15.69 24.81
N ALA A 87 -16.78 14.70 24.30
CA ALA A 87 -17.29 13.35 24.06
C ALA A 87 -17.81 12.66 25.34
N SER A 88 -17.23 12.96 26.52
CA SER A 88 -17.70 12.39 27.79
C SER A 88 -19.13 12.81 28.16
N LYS A 89 -19.60 13.95 27.62
CA LYS A 89 -20.96 14.48 27.84
C LYS A 89 -22.01 13.83 26.93
N CYS A 90 -21.56 13.12 25.89
CA CYS A 90 -22.44 12.45 24.94
C CYS A 90 -23.04 11.16 25.50
N GLN A 91 -24.36 11.01 25.35
CA GLN A 91 -25.09 9.79 25.71
C GLN A 91 -24.99 8.69 24.63
N SER A 92 -24.84 9.07 23.35
CA SER A 92 -24.78 8.14 22.23
C SER A 92 -23.37 8.02 21.63
N LYS A 93 -23.04 6.86 21.05
CA LYS A 93 -21.77 6.65 20.34
C LYS A 93 -21.62 7.56 19.11
N SER A 94 -22.73 7.87 18.43
CA SER A 94 -22.71 8.80 17.29
C SER A 94 -22.31 10.21 17.73
N CYS A 95 -22.87 10.72 18.84
CA CYS A 95 -22.45 11.99 19.44
C CYS A 95 -20.97 11.95 19.82
N LYS A 96 -20.51 10.87 20.47
CA LYS A 96 -19.09 10.71 20.85
C LYS A 96 -18.16 10.80 19.64
N LEU A 97 -18.48 10.12 18.54
CA LEU A 97 -17.65 10.19 17.33
C LEU A 97 -17.59 11.60 16.76
N LYS A 98 -18.71 12.33 16.74
CA LYS A 98 -18.75 13.74 16.28
C LYS A 98 -17.83 14.64 17.10
N GLU A 99 -17.87 14.54 18.42
CA GLU A 99 -17.00 15.34 19.30
C GLU A 99 -15.52 14.96 19.16
N LEU A 100 -15.21 13.69 18.88
CA LEU A 100 -13.83 13.21 18.75
C LEU A 100 -13.22 13.56 17.40
N PHE A 101 -13.95 13.41 16.31
CA PHE A 101 -13.42 13.60 14.95
C PHE A 101 -13.74 14.99 14.37
N GLU A 102 -14.48 15.83 15.09
CA GLU A 102 -14.82 17.23 14.76
C GLU A 102 -15.65 17.44 13.48
N SER A 103 -15.84 16.41 12.65
CA SER A 103 -16.72 16.47 11.49
C SER A 103 -17.27 15.09 11.11
N ASP A 104 -18.47 15.08 10.53
CA ASP A 104 -19.06 13.85 9.98
C ASP A 104 -18.20 13.29 8.83
N GLU A 105 -17.60 14.16 8.00
CA GLU A 105 -16.79 13.75 6.86
C GLU A 105 -15.50 13.01 7.30
N LEU A 106 -14.82 13.46 8.36
CA LEU A 106 -13.65 12.75 8.89
C LEU A 106 -14.02 11.35 9.43
N ILE A 107 -15.19 11.21 10.06
CA ILE A 107 -15.68 9.91 10.53
C ILE A 107 -15.97 9.01 9.34
N GLU A 108 -16.68 9.51 8.32
CA GLU A 108 -17.03 8.77 7.12
C GLU A 108 -15.79 8.29 6.35
N LYS A 109 -14.78 9.16 6.16
CA LYS A 109 -13.51 8.80 5.53
C LYS A 109 -12.73 7.77 6.35
N SER A 110 -12.73 7.89 7.68
CA SER A 110 -12.09 6.92 8.59
C SER A 110 -12.78 5.55 8.52
N ILE A 111 -14.11 5.52 8.49
CA ILE A 111 -14.90 4.29 8.30
C ILE A 111 -14.63 3.68 6.93
N PHE A 112 -14.57 4.50 5.88
CA PHE A 112 -14.28 4.02 4.53
C PHE A 112 -12.91 3.34 4.46
N LEU A 113 -11.86 3.96 4.98
CA LEU A 113 -10.51 3.38 5.02
C LEU A 113 -10.46 2.09 5.87
N LEU A 114 -11.11 2.11 7.03
CA LEU A 114 -11.12 0.99 7.96
C LEU A 114 -11.85 -0.23 7.39
N PHE A 115 -13.06 -0.05 6.86
CA PHE A 115 -13.90 -1.17 6.46
C PHE A 115 -13.66 -1.62 5.02
N LYS A 116 -13.27 -0.72 4.12
CA LYS A 116 -12.93 -1.09 2.73
C LYS A 116 -11.53 -1.68 2.64
N TYR A 117 -10.54 -1.07 3.29
CA TYR A 117 -9.12 -1.43 3.13
C TYR A 117 -8.49 -2.03 4.38
N GLY A 118 -9.15 -1.97 5.54
CA GLY A 118 -8.58 -2.45 6.79
C GLY A 118 -7.60 -1.47 7.43
N LEU A 119 -7.61 -0.18 7.03
CA LEU A 119 -6.67 0.84 7.48
C LEU A 119 -7.33 1.76 8.51
N ASN A 120 -6.77 1.84 9.71
CA ASN A 120 -7.31 2.58 10.84
C ASN A 120 -6.55 3.89 11.03
N THR A 121 -7.23 4.98 10.68
CA THR A 121 -6.76 6.37 10.78
C THR A 121 -7.05 7.03 12.12
N SER A 122 -7.76 6.35 13.01
CA SER A 122 -8.18 6.95 14.26
C SER A 122 -7.01 7.15 15.23
N PRO A 123 -6.79 8.37 15.74
CA PRO A 123 -5.85 8.57 16.84
C PRO A 123 -6.33 7.92 18.14
N TYR A 124 -7.64 7.66 18.26
CA TYR A 124 -8.22 7.01 19.44
C TYR A 124 -8.09 5.48 19.45
N ALA A 125 -7.52 4.91 18.39
CA ALA A 125 -7.15 3.49 18.31
C ALA A 125 -5.63 3.27 18.30
N ASN A 126 -4.83 4.34 18.21
CA ASN A 126 -3.40 4.30 18.00
C ASN A 126 -2.70 5.31 18.91
N LYS A 127 -1.83 4.83 19.81
CA LYS A 127 -1.04 5.73 20.67
C LYS A 127 -0.15 6.63 19.82
N ASP A 128 0.06 7.86 20.30
CA ASP A 128 0.98 8.85 19.72
C ASP A 128 0.64 9.29 18.29
N ALA A 129 -0.61 9.09 17.90
CA ALA A 129 -1.19 9.60 16.65
C ALA A 129 -1.83 10.97 16.87
N ALA A 130 -1.72 11.85 15.87
CA ALA A 130 -2.53 13.07 15.76
C ALA A 130 -3.82 12.79 14.98
N LEU A 131 -4.82 13.66 15.16
CA LEU A 131 -5.99 13.68 14.27
C LEU A 131 -5.56 14.19 12.89
N LEU A 132 -6.06 13.56 11.84
CA LEU A 132 -5.85 13.96 10.45
C LEU A 132 -6.93 14.97 10.05
N ASP A 133 -6.56 15.98 9.28
CA ASP A 133 -7.53 16.89 8.64
C ASP A 133 -8.08 16.33 7.32
N LEU A 134 -8.99 17.08 6.69
CA LEU A 134 -9.67 16.62 5.47
C LEU A 134 -8.73 16.51 4.26
N GLU A 135 -7.77 17.44 4.10
CA GLU A 135 -6.81 17.44 2.99
C GLU A 135 -5.88 16.23 3.10
N GLN A 136 -5.38 15.96 4.31
CA GLN A 136 -4.56 14.79 4.60
C GLN A 136 -5.34 13.49 4.35
N MET A 137 -6.62 13.43 4.76
CA MET A 137 -7.47 12.27 4.51
C MET A 137 -7.74 12.05 3.00
N ASP A 138 -7.87 13.12 2.22
CA ASP A 138 -8.02 13.02 0.76
C ASP A 138 -6.76 12.52 0.07
N ALA A 139 -5.59 13.04 0.46
CA ALA A 139 -4.31 12.54 -0.03
C ALA A 139 -4.09 11.06 0.34
N ILE A 140 -4.51 10.65 1.55
CA ILE A 140 -4.49 9.25 1.98
C ILE A 140 -5.40 8.39 1.10
N ILE A 141 -6.64 8.82 0.88
CA ILE A 141 -7.59 8.08 0.02
C ILE A 141 -7.05 7.97 -1.40
N LYS A 142 -6.45 9.04 -1.93
CA LYS A 142 -5.78 9.06 -3.24
C LYS A 142 -4.67 8.01 -3.33
N GLY A 143 -3.76 7.97 -2.34
CA GLY A 143 -2.68 6.98 -2.28
C GLY A 143 -3.18 5.54 -2.11
N VAL A 144 -4.15 5.31 -1.22
CA VAL A 144 -4.75 3.97 -1.02
C VAL A 144 -5.49 3.50 -2.27
N ASN A 145 -6.13 4.40 -3.02
CA ASN A 145 -6.88 4.09 -4.23
C ASN A 145 -5.98 3.66 -5.41
N LEU A 146 -4.65 3.77 -5.29
CA LEU A 146 -3.70 3.16 -6.21
C LEU A 146 -3.66 1.62 -6.09
N LEU A 147 -4.13 1.05 -4.96
CA LEU A 147 -4.32 -0.40 -4.83
C LEU A 147 -5.39 -0.90 -5.81
N PRO A 148 -5.21 -2.09 -6.41
CA PRO A 148 -6.25 -2.70 -7.22
C PRO A 148 -7.56 -2.92 -6.45
N LEU A 149 -8.68 -2.48 -7.02
CA LEU A 149 -10.01 -2.63 -6.40
C LEU A 149 -10.40 -4.07 -6.09
N HIS A 150 -9.81 -5.03 -6.80
CA HIS A 150 -10.14 -6.44 -6.66
C HIS A 150 -9.28 -7.17 -5.63
N LEU A 151 -8.27 -6.51 -5.04
CA LEU A 151 -7.56 -7.08 -3.91
C LEU A 151 -8.54 -7.26 -2.75
N PRO A 152 -8.48 -8.41 -2.06
CA PRO A 152 -9.24 -8.57 -0.82
C PRO A 152 -8.72 -7.60 0.23
N LYS A 153 -9.52 -7.37 1.29
CA LYS A 153 -9.07 -6.63 2.46
C LYS A 153 -7.93 -7.39 3.16
N LEU A 154 -6.69 -6.95 2.94
CA LEU A 154 -5.49 -7.67 3.39
C LEU A 154 -5.18 -7.49 4.88
N TRP A 155 -5.68 -6.40 5.47
CA TRP A 155 -5.41 -6.05 6.86
C TRP A 155 -6.68 -5.99 7.70
N SER A 156 -6.54 -6.27 8.99
CA SER A 156 -7.61 -6.10 9.98
C SER A 156 -7.24 -4.95 10.90
N SER A 157 -7.76 -3.75 10.60
CA SER A 157 -7.49 -2.53 11.39
C SER A 157 -6.01 -2.20 11.55
N LYS A 158 -5.23 -2.29 10.46
CA LYS A 158 -3.83 -1.86 10.44
C LYS A 158 -3.76 -0.34 10.64
N ARG A 159 -2.86 0.10 11.50
CA ARG A 159 -2.57 1.52 11.75
C ARG A 159 -2.14 2.25 10.48
N LEU A 160 -2.70 3.44 10.24
CA LEU A 160 -2.26 4.45 9.28
C LEU A 160 -2.45 5.79 9.96
N VAL A 161 -1.42 6.43 10.48
CA VAL A 161 -1.61 7.65 11.30
C VAL A 161 -0.54 8.70 11.08
N ARG A 162 -0.90 9.96 11.30
CA ARG A 162 0.06 11.04 11.50
C ARG A 162 0.65 10.95 12.90
N HIS A 163 1.96 11.04 13.04
CA HIS A 163 2.62 11.04 14.33
C HIS A 163 2.44 12.40 15.04
N ILE A 164 2.22 12.40 16.36
CA ILE A 164 1.93 13.63 17.13
C ILE A 164 3.14 14.57 17.28
N LYS A 165 4.35 14.01 17.25
CA LYS A 165 5.59 14.78 17.40
C LYS A 165 6.05 15.35 16.05
N GLU A 166 6.09 16.67 15.95
CA GLU A 166 6.45 17.42 14.75
C GLU A 166 7.93 17.28 14.31
N ASP A 167 8.84 16.99 15.26
CA ASP A 167 10.27 16.86 14.95
C ASP A 167 10.67 15.44 14.50
N ILE A 168 9.76 14.47 14.59
CA ILE A 168 10.03 13.14 14.05
C ILE A 168 9.91 13.23 12.54
N GLY A 169 10.99 12.87 11.85
CA GLY A 169 11.10 13.01 10.40
C GLY A 169 12.47 13.53 9.96
N TYR A 170 13.27 14.12 10.84
CA TYR A 170 14.65 14.48 10.51
C TYR A 170 15.61 13.47 11.16
N GLY A 171 16.07 12.50 10.38
CA GLY A 171 17.07 11.52 10.80
C GLY A 171 18.50 11.99 10.50
N THR A 172 19.49 11.25 10.98
CA THR A 172 20.91 11.44 10.60
C THR A 172 21.19 11.22 9.10
N HIS A 173 20.21 10.68 8.36
CA HIS A 173 20.29 10.35 6.94
C HIS A 173 19.36 11.21 6.06
N GLY A 174 18.75 12.28 6.60
CA GLY A 174 17.88 13.19 5.85
C GLY A 174 16.42 13.19 6.31
N MET A 175 15.55 13.71 5.42
CA MET A 175 14.13 13.90 5.65
C MET A 175 13.35 12.60 5.41
N ILE A 176 12.55 12.18 6.38
CA ILE A 176 11.74 10.97 6.41
C ILE A 176 10.28 11.41 6.40
N PHE A 177 9.57 11.07 5.32
CA PHE A 177 8.15 11.40 5.16
C PHE A 177 7.25 10.39 5.87
N ALA A 178 7.55 9.09 5.72
CA ALA A 178 6.78 8.01 6.31
C ALA A 178 7.67 6.79 6.59
N ASN A 179 7.06 5.71 7.08
CA ASN A 179 7.74 4.43 7.29
C ASN A 179 6.85 3.23 6.98
N ALA A 180 7.44 2.02 6.95
CA ALA A 180 6.75 0.78 6.62
C ALA A 180 5.61 0.40 7.59
N SER A 181 5.52 1.02 8.78
CA SER A 181 4.37 0.90 9.69
C SER A 181 3.20 1.82 9.34
N ILE A 182 3.35 2.63 8.29
CA ILE A 182 2.44 3.65 7.80
C ILE A 182 2.21 4.76 8.84
N GLU A 183 3.29 5.17 9.48
CA GLU A 183 3.34 6.41 10.25
C GLU A 183 3.75 7.56 9.33
N LEU A 184 2.94 8.61 9.29
CA LEU A 184 3.18 9.82 8.51
C LEU A 184 3.80 10.88 9.43
N TYR A 185 4.92 11.45 9.01
CA TYR A 185 5.70 12.42 9.78
C TYR A 185 5.44 13.84 9.32
N ALA A 186 5.84 14.84 10.11
CA ALA A 186 5.58 16.24 9.79
C ALA A 186 6.11 16.68 8.40
N PRO A 187 7.27 16.21 7.91
CA PRO A 187 7.69 16.53 6.55
C PRO A 187 6.74 16.02 5.46
N TRP A 188 6.03 14.91 5.67
CA TRP A 188 5.05 14.42 4.69
C TRP A 188 3.91 15.42 4.50
N ASP A 189 3.55 16.10 5.58
CA ASP A 189 2.50 17.11 5.55
C ASP A 189 2.97 18.44 4.96
N ARG A 190 4.16 18.90 5.37
CA ARG A 190 4.69 20.24 5.08
C ARG A 190 5.38 20.36 3.72
N GLU A 191 6.03 19.30 3.26
CA GLU A 191 7.00 19.38 2.14
C GLU A 191 6.46 18.70 0.87
N LEU A 192 5.51 17.80 1.00
CA LEU A 192 4.90 17.09 -0.12
C LEU A 192 3.57 17.74 -0.52
N ASP A 193 3.37 17.86 -1.83
CA ASP A 193 2.05 18.12 -2.38
C ASP A 193 1.16 16.86 -2.31
N GLU A 194 -0.10 16.97 -2.75
CA GLU A 194 -1.06 15.86 -2.69
C GLU A 194 -0.55 14.60 -3.43
N ASP A 195 0.15 14.76 -4.55
CA ASP A 195 0.69 13.67 -5.36
C ASP A 195 1.90 13.00 -4.68
N GLY A 196 2.81 13.78 -4.12
CA GLY A 196 3.92 13.29 -3.31
C GLY A 196 3.44 12.57 -2.06
N LYS A 197 2.42 13.12 -1.38
CA LYS A 197 1.75 12.48 -0.23
C LYS A 197 1.18 11.12 -0.61
N ALA A 198 0.47 11.04 -1.73
CA ALA A 198 -0.11 9.81 -2.26
C ALA A 198 0.96 8.79 -2.71
N TYR A 199 2.03 9.23 -3.39
CA TYR A 199 3.16 8.38 -3.78
C TYR A 199 3.84 7.78 -2.55
N SER A 200 4.23 8.64 -1.59
CA SER A 200 4.93 8.22 -0.38
C SER A 200 4.08 7.21 0.41
N LEU A 201 2.78 7.46 0.58
CA LEU A 201 1.89 6.48 1.20
C LEU A 201 1.81 5.17 0.42
N PHE A 202 1.72 5.22 -0.92
CA PHE A 202 1.66 4.01 -1.73
C PHE A 202 2.94 3.20 -1.69
N HIS A 203 4.10 3.86 -1.59
CA HIS A 203 5.37 3.22 -1.31
C HIS A 203 5.32 2.45 0.02
N GLU A 204 4.81 3.06 1.10
CA GLU A 204 4.66 2.36 2.39
C GLU A 204 3.65 1.20 2.33
N LEU A 205 2.57 1.35 1.56
CA LEU A 205 1.67 0.23 1.25
C LEU A 205 2.40 -0.87 0.47
N GLY A 206 3.37 -0.52 -0.37
CA GLY A 206 4.31 -1.43 -1.04
C GLY A 206 5.09 -2.29 -0.05
N HIS A 207 5.69 -1.68 0.99
CA HIS A 207 6.33 -2.44 2.09
C HIS A 207 5.35 -3.41 2.76
N ASN A 208 4.11 -2.98 2.96
CA ASN A 208 3.09 -3.80 3.61
C ASN A 208 2.60 -4.96 2.75
N LEU A 209 2.47 -4.75 1.45
CA LEU A 209 2.23 -5.82 0.49
C LEU A 209 3.43 -6.78 0.48
N ALA A 210 4.65 -6.26 0.41
CA ALA A 210 5.87 -7.07 0.44
C ALA A 210 5.95 -7.94 1.70
N TYR A 211 5.61 -7.39 2.86
CA TYR A 211 5.52 -8.15 4.11
C TYR A 211 4.43 -9.23 4.07
N PHE A 212 3.22 -8.88 3.61
CA PHE A 212 2.10 -9.82 3.48
C PHE A 212 2.45 -11.02 2.59
N TYR A 213 3.16 -10.77 1.48
CA TYR A 213 3.65 -11.79 0.56
C TYR A 213 5.01 -12.39 0.94
N ASN A 214 5.58 -12.01 2.09
CA ASN A 214 6.86 -12.49 2.64
C ASN A 214 8.07 -12.25 1.70
N LEU A 215 8.10 -11.14 0.97
CA LEU A 215 9.13 -10.83 -0.02
C LEU A 215 10.46 -10.41 0.62
N ASN A 216 10.42 -9.70 1.76
CA ASN A 216 11.60 -9.12 2.40
C ASN A 216 12.65 -10.16 2.78
N TYR A 217 12.23 -11.41 2.98
CA TYR A 217 13.09 -12.56 3.34
C TYR A 217 12.98 -13.69 2.32
N SER A 218 12.40 -13.43 1.14
CA SER A 218 12.21 -14.44 0.11
C SER A 218 13.46 -14.55 -0.74
N SER A 219 14.10 -15.74 -0.73
CA SER A 219 15.20 -16.04 -1.66
C SER A 219 14.80 -15.78 -3.11
N PHE A 220 13.55 -16.08 -3.49
CA PHE A 220 13.08 -15.80 -4.85
C PHE A 220 13.03 -14.30 -5.18
N TRP A 221 12.66 -13.44 -4.22
CA TRP A 221 12.71 -11.98 -4.45
C TRP A 221 14.16 -11.52 -4.57
N TRP A 222 15.02 -12.00 -3.67
CA TRP A 222 16.44 -11.68 -3.67
C TRP A 222 17.13 -12.11 -4.97
N ASP A 223 16.82 -13.31 -5.47
CA ASP A 223 17.35 -13.87 -6.72
C ASP A 223 17.02 -13.00 -7.95
N MET A 224 15.84 -12.35 -7.97
CA MET A 224 15.44 -11.51 -9.12
C MET A 224 16.32 -10.25 -9.25
N SER A 225 16.86 -9.73 -8.16
CA SER A 225 17.77 -8.57 -8.17
C SER A 225 19.21 -8.94 -7.80
N GLY A 226 19.51 -10.22 -7.57
CA GLY A 226 20.83 -10.68 -7.11
C GLY A 226 21.22 -10.18 -5.72
N TRP A 227 20.26 -9.96 -4.82
CA TRP A 227 20.53 -9.52 -3.45
C TRP A 227 21.31 -10.58 -2.68
N ILE A 228 22.43 -10.17 -2.09
CA ILE A 228 23.28 -11.00 -1.21
C ILE A 228 23.59 -10.19 0.04
N ASP A 229 23.29 -10.77 1.21
CA ASP A 229 23.73 -10.24 2.49
C ASP A 229 25.24 -10.48 2.63
N HIS A 230 26.00 -9.41 2.75
CA HIS A 230 27.46 -9.46 2.80
C HIS A 230 27.95 -8.62 3.98
N PRO A 231 29.05 -8.99 4.68
CA PRO A 231 29.54 -8.28 5.87
C PRO A 231 29.85 -6.78 5.71
N MET A 232 29.90 -6.29 4.48
CA MET A 232 30.16 -4.88 4.14
C MET A 232 28.90 -4.15 3.64
N GLY A 233 27.72 -4.73 3.89
CA GLY A 233 26.44 -4.26 3.35
C GLY A 233 25.99 -5.06 2.13
N TRP A 234 24.76 -4.79 1.70
CA TRP A 234 24.10 -5.53 0.63
C TRP A 234 24.81 -5.42 -0.73
N ARG A 235 24.87 -6.56 -1.45
CA ARG A 235 25.25 -6.61 -2.86
C ARG A 235 24.05 -6.94 -3.72
N TYR A 236 24.00 -6.41 -4.93
CA TYR A 236 22.87 -6.58 -5.85
C TYR A 236 23.26 -6.28 -7.30
N ASN A 237 22.42 -6.71 -8.25
CA ASN A 237 22.50 -6.32 -9.64
C ASN A 237 21.79 -4.97 -9.85
N ARG A 238 22.57 -3.89 -10.02
CA ARG A 238 22.03 -2.54 -10.24
C ARG A 238 21.09 -2.44 -11.45
N ASN A 239 21.29 -3.27 -12.48
CA ASN A 239 20.46 -3.24 -13.69
C ASN A 239 19.03 -3.74 -13.45
N GLU A 240 18.75 -4.35 -12.30
CA GLU A 240 17.41 -4.80 -11.91
C GLU A 240 16.69 -3.76 -11.03
N MET A 241 17.32 -2.64 -10.69
CA MET A 241 16.78 -1.64 -9.76
C MET A 241 16.00 -0.54 -10.47
N VAL A 242 14.81 -0.24 -9.97
CA VAL A 242 13.92 0.78 -10.58
C VAL A 242 14.24 2.20 -10.12
N SER A 243 14.98 2.37 -9.02
CA SER A 243 15.31 3.68 -8.44
C SER A 243 16.62 3.64 -7.61
N LEU A 244 17.12 4.82 -7.20
CA LEU A 244 18.22 4.92 -6.22
C LEU A 244 17.75 4.48 -4.84
N TYR A 245 16.54 4.85 -4.43
CA TYR A 245 16.03 4.49 -3.12
C TYR A 245 15.87 2.96 -2.96
N GLY A 246 15.41 2.28 -4.02
CA GLY A 246 15.32 0.82 -4.05
C GLY A 246 16.67 0.09 -3.90
N GLN A 247 17.81 0.77 -4.10
CA GLN A 247 19.14 0.19 -3.89
C GLN A 247 19.56 0.11 -2.43
N THR A 248 18.81 0.72 -1.50
CA THR A 248 19.18 0.75 -0.08
C THR A 248 19.16 -0.65 0.55
N ASN A 249 18.12 -1.45 0.27
CA ASN A 249 18.00 -2.82 0.76
C ASN A 249 16.88 -3.59 -0.01
N PRO A 250 16.76 -4.93 0.15
CA PRO A 250 15.73 -5.72 -0.55
C PRO A 250 14.28 -5.32 -0.26
N SER A 251 14.00 -4.70 0.89
CA SER A 251 12.67 -4.21 1.26
C SER A 251 12.31 -2.96 0.45
N GLU A 252 13.23 -1.98 0.35
CA GLU A 252 13.01 -0.79 -0.49
C GLU A 252 12.86 -1.16 -1.95
N ASP A 253 13.66 -2.12 -2.45
CA ASP A 253 13.49 -2.66 -3.80
C ASP A 253 12.07 -3.21 -4.03
N ALA A 254 11.52 -3.94 -3.05
CA ALA A 254 10.16 -4.47 -3.14
C ALA A 254 9.11 -3.35 -3.17
N ALA A 255 9.19 -2.38 -2.26
CA ALA A 255 8.27 -1.27 -2.20
C ALA A 255 8.32 -0.41 -3.46
N GLU A 256 9.52 -0.02 -3.90
CA GLU A 256 9.73 0.77 -5.11
C GLU A 256 9.33 0.00 -6.37
N SER A 257 9.58 -1.32 -6.45
CA SER A 257 9.12 -2.13 -7.58
C SER A 257 7.59 -2.23 -7.62
N ILE A 258 6.92 -2.33 -6.48
CA ILE A 258 5.45 -2.31 -6.42
C ILE A 258 4.90 -0.93 -6.83
N ALA A 259 5.52 0.15 -6.36
CA ALA A 259 5.22 1.51 -6.78
C ALA A 259 5.39 1.67 -8.31
N ALA A 260 6.54 1.24 -8.84
CA ALA A 260 6.84 1.23 -10.27
C ALA A 260 5.80 0.45 -11.06
N TYR A 261 5.38 -0.72 -10.58
CA TYR A 261 4.39 -1.54 -11.28
C TYR A 261 3.07 -0.78 -11.49
N ARG A 262 2.66 0.02 -10.51
CA ARG A 262 1.40 0.77 -10.59
C ARG A 262 1.55 2.09 -11.35
N LEU A 263 2.64 2.82 -11.09
CA LEU A 263 2.84 4.21 -11.51
C LEU A 263 3.66 4.35 -12.79
N ASN A 264 4.63 3.47 -13.00
CA ASN A 264 5.49 3.43 -14.19
C ASN A 264 5.76 1.98 -14.68
N PRO A 265 4.69 1.24 -15.05
CA PRO A 265 4.79 -0.19 -15.37
C PRO A 265 5.76 -0.48 -16.53
N SER A 266 5.88 0.44 -17.49
CA SER A 266 6.79 0.31 -18.63
C SER A 266 8.25 0.33 -18.19
N HIS A 267 8.61 1.20 -17.23
CA HIS A 267 9.96 1.28 -16.68
C HIS A 267 10.33 0.00 -15.94
N LEU A 268 9.48 -0.46 -15.02
CA LEU A 268 9.71 -1.73 -14.33
C LEU A 268 9.85 -2.90 -15.30
N LYS A 269 8.98 -3.00 -16.31
CA LYS A 269 9.05 -4.09 -17.30
C LYS A 269 10.34 -4.06 -18.10
N LYS A 270 10.88 -2.87 -18.38
CA LYS A 270 12.15 -2.69 -19.10
C LYS A 270 13.36 -3.06 -18.23
N VAL A 271 13.36 -2.61 -16.98
CA VAL A 271 14.45 -2.81 -16.01
C VAL A 271 14.48 -4.26 -15.53
N SER A 272 13.34 -4.77 -15.07
CA SER A 272 13.22 -6.14 -14.55
C SER A 272 11.91 -6.79 -15.00
N PRO A 273 11.91 -7.44 -16.18
CA PRO A 273 10.75 -8.19 -16.67
C PRO A 273 10.26 -9.28 -15.68
N LYS A 274 11.19 -9.84 -14.88
CA LYS A 274 10.89 -10.87 -13.89
C LYS A 274 10.09 -10.31 -12.72
N LYS A 275 10.53 -9.19 -12.12
CA LYS A 275 9.77 -8.49 -11.06
C LYS A 275 8.42 -8.02 -11.59
N TYR A 276 8.39 -7.49 -12.80
CA TYR A 276 7.14 -7.09 -13.46
C TYR A 276 6.13 -8.23 -13.51
N ALA A 277 6.52 -9.39 -14.05
CA ALA A 277 5.64 -10.55 -14.16
C ALA A 277 5.22 -11.09 -12.78
N PHE A 278 6.17 -11.08 -11.82
CA PHE A 278 5.89 -11.50 -10.46
C PHE A 278 4.83 -10.61 -9.78
N ILE A 279 5.01 -9.29 -9.81
CA ILE A 279 4.08 -8.35 -9.18
C ILE A 279 2.72 -8.44 -9.87
N ARG A 280 2.68 -8.49 -11.22
CA ARG A 280 1.44 -8.70 -11.99
C ARG A 280 0.68 -9.91 -11.49
N ASP A 281 1.31 -11.08 -11.52
CA ASP A 281 0.58 -12.35 -11.35
C ASP A 281 0.35 -12.68 -9.87
N TYR A 282 1.35 -12.43 -9.01
CA TYR A 282 1.33 -12.89 -7.62
C TYR A 282 0.78 -11.86 -6.63
N ILE A 283 1.06 -10.57 -6.85
CA ILE A 283 0.63 -9.50 -5.94
C ILE A 283 -0.67 -8.86 -6.45
N PHE A 284 -0.76 -8.57 -7.74
CA PHE A 284 -1.85 -7.81 -8.38
C PHE A 284 -2.87 -8.69 -9.11
N LEU A 285 -2.73 -10.02 -9.00
CA LEU A 285 -3.67 -11.02 -9.47
C LEU A 285 -4.03 -10.90 -10.97
N GLY A 286 -3.01 -10.59 -11.77
CA GLY A 286 -3.05 -10.57 -13.22
C GLY A 286 -3.42 -9.22 -13.83
N GLN A 287 -3.76 -8.20 -13.03
CA GLN A 287 -4.11 -6.88 -13.59
C GLN A 287 -2.87 -6.18 -14.13
N GLU A 288 -2.94 -5.73 -15.38
CA GLU A 288 -1.84 -5.05 -16.09
C GLU A 288 -2.17 -3.58 -16.36
N TYR A 289 -1.15 -2.72 -16.21
CA TYR A 289 -1.28 -1.26 -16.30
C TYR A 289 -0.60 -0.63 -17.52
N LEU A 290 -0.14 -1.44 -18.49
CA LEU A 290 0.49 -0.90 -19.70
C LEU A 290 -0.50 -0.28 -20.68
N THR A 291 -1.77 -0.71 -20.68
CA THR A 291 -2.80 -0.24 -21.60
C THR A 291 -4.14 -0.13 -20.90
N SER A 292 -4.99 0.79 -21.34
CA SER A 292 -6.34 0.97 -20.75
C SER A 292 -7.25 -0.25 -21.00
N SER A 293 -7.01 -1.04 -22.05
CA SER A 293 -7.75 -2.28 -22.30
C SER A 293 -7.46 -3.39 -21.28
N SER A 294 -6.33 -3.31 -20.56
CA SER A 294 -5.94 -4.31 -19.57
C SER A 294 -6.58 -4.07 -18.19
N CYS A 295 -7.23 -2.93 -17.96
CA CYS A 295 -7.65 -2.50 -16.62
C CYS A 295 -8.68 -3.42 -15.95
N SER A 296 -9.49 -4.13 -16.71
CA SER A 296 -10.50 -5.06 -16.18
C SER A 296 -10.07 -6.53 -16.28
N ASN A 297 -8.91 -6.80 -16.88
CA ASN A 297 -8.44 -8.16 -17.10
C ASN A 297 -7.65 -8.65 -15.89
N THR A 298 -8.23 -9.54 -15.08
CA THR A 298 -7.62 -10.09 -13.86
C THR A 298 -7.58 -11.62 -13.92
N PRO A 299 -6.82 -12.24 -14.84
CA PRO A 299 -6.90 -13.68 -15.12
C PRO A 299 -6.54 -14.55 -13.92
N VAL A 300 -5.61 -14.12 -13.07
CA VAL A 300 -5.21 -14.87 -11.88
C VAL A 300 -6.31 -14.82 -10.82
N LYS A 301 -6.95 -13.66 -10.61
CA LYS A 301 -8.14 -13.56 -9.74
C LYS A 301 -9.23 -14.51 -10.21
N SER A 302 -9.57 -14.48 -11.50
CA SER A 302 -10.61 -15.36 -12.06
C SER A 302 -10.27 -16.83 -11.89
N TYR A 303 -8.98 -17.19 -12.03
CA TYR A 303 -8.48 -18.53 -11.76
C TYR A 303 -8.68 -18.94 -10.29
N LEU A 304 -8.25 -18.10 -9.33
CA LEU A 304 -8.42 -18.38 -7.90
C LEU A 304 -9.90 -18.50 -7.51
N GLU A 305 -10.76 -17.61 -8.01
CA GLU A 305 -12.20 -17.66 -7.76
C GLU A 305 -12.84 -18.97 -8.28
N LYS A 306 -12.41 -19.45 -9.44
CA LYS A 306 -12.83 -20.75 -9.97
C LYS A 306 -12.40 -21.91 -9.07
N LEU A 307 -11.17 -21.88 -8.56
CA LEU A 307 -10.68 -22.91 -7.63
C LEU A 307 -11.45 -22.90 -6.31
N ILE A 308 -11.69 -21.72 -5.74
CA ILE A 308 -12.48 -21.52 -4.51
C ILE A 308 -13.90 -22.07 -4.72
N SER A 309 -14.57 -21.66 -5.81
CA SER A 309 -15.92 -22.13 -6.13
C SER A 309 -16.00 -23.65 -6.25
N LYS A 310 -15.01 -24.29 -6.89
CA LYS A 310 -14.94 -25.75 -7.01
C LYS A 310 -14.70 -26.42 -5.65
N ALA A 311 -13.79 -25.89 -4.83
CA ALA A 311 -13.49 -26.44 -3.52
C ALA A 311 -14.68 -26.34 -2.56
N ASN A 312 -15.43 -25.23 -2.59
CA ASN A 312 -16.62 -25.02 -1.77
C ASN A 312 -17.76 -26.03 -2.03
N LYS A 313 -17.77 -26.72 -3.17
CA LYS A 313 -18.76 -27.78 -3.45
C LYS A 313 -18.56 -29.03 -2.59
N SER A 314 -17.32 -29.29 -2.14
CA SER A 314 -16.95 -30.49 -1.41
C SER A 314 -16.41 -30.22 0.00
N CYS A 315 -16.05 -28.97 0.30
CA CYS A 315 -15.45 -28.59 1.58
C CYS A 315 -16.45 -27.84 2.46
N LYS A 316 -16.45 -28.19 3.76
CA LYS A 316 -17.27 -27.53 4.80
C LYS A 316 -16.50 -26.56 5.69
N SER A 317 -15.17 -26.53 5.57
CA SER A 317 -14.28 -25.67 6.37
C SER A 317 -13.26 -24.95 5.48
N ASN A 318 -12.78 -23.79 5.94
CA ASN A 318 -11.77 -23.00 5.22
C ASN A 318 -10.46 -23.79 5.00
N ASP A 319 -10.02 -24.58 5.97
CA ASP A 319 -8.79 -25.36 5.85
C ASP A 319 -8.90 -26.44 4.75
N CYS A 320 -10.07 -27.07 4.62
CA CYS A 320 -10.35 -27.97 3.50
C CYS A 320 -10.28 -27.24 2.16
N VAL A 321 -10.91 -26.05 2.08
CA VAL A 321 -10.92 -25.23 0.86
C VAL A 321 -9.50 -24.86 0.45
N ILE A 322 -8.68 -24.38 1.38
CA ILE A 322 -7.27 -24.00 1.13
C ILE A 322 -6.46 -25.20 0.67
N THR A 323 -6.59 -26.34 1.34
CA THR A 323 -5.90 -27.59 0.95
C THR A 323 -6.28 -28.03 -0.46
N SER A 324 -7.57 -27.98 -0.79
CA SER A 324 -8.08 -28.31 -2.13
C SER A 324 -7.56 -27.35 -3.20
N ILE A 325 -7.52 -26.04 -2.92
CA ILE A 325 -6.96 -25.03 -3.82
C ILE A 325 -5.47 -25.31 -4.07
N LYS A 326 -4.66 -25.52 -3.02
CA LYS A 326 -3.22 -25.80 -3.15
C LYS A 326 -2.96 -27.08 -3.96
N SER A 327 -3.76 -28.14 -3.74
CA SER A 327 -3.68 -29.37 -4.53
C SER A 327 -3.95 -29.11 -6.02
N GLN A 328 -4.97 -28.33 -6.34
CA GLN A 328 -5.31 -27.98 -7.73
C GLN A 328 -4.26 -27.06 -8.39
N ILE A 329 -3.68 -26.14 -7.64
CA ILE A 329 -2.57 -25.31 -8.14
C ILE A 329 -1.35 -26.18 -8.46
N LYS A 330 -1.06 -27.18 -7.62
CA LYS A 330 0.03 -28.13 -7.83
C LYS A 330 -0.18 -28.97 -9.10
N SER A 331 -1.42 -29.32 -9.45
CA SER A 331 -1.72 -30.11 -10.65
C SER A 331 -1.82 -29.29 -11.94
N ASP A 332 -2.40 -28.07 -11.91
CA ASP A 332 -2.51 -27.18 -13.08
C ASP A 332 -1.16 -26.54 -13.43
N ASN A 333 -0.30 -26.28 -12.44
CA ASN A 333 1.04 -25.69 -12.57
C ASN A 333 1.10 -24.34 -13.32
N ARG A 334 -0.03 -23.69 -13.56
CA ARG A 334 -0.11 -22.39 -14.24
C ARG A 334 0.43 -21.23 -13.41
N TYR A 335 0.21 -21.29 -12.09
CA TYR A 335 0.66 -20.26 -11.15
C TYR A 335 1.30 -20.90 -9.92
N PRO A 336 2.47 -21.57 -10.09
CA PRO A 336 3.06 -22.41 -9.04
C PRO A 336 3.55 -21.61 -7.83
N LEU A 337 3.76 -20.30 -7.97
CA LEU A 337 4.17 -19.44 -6.86
C LEU A 337 3.15 -19.35 -5.73
N PHE A 338 1.85 -19.55 -6.00
CA PHE A 338 0.83 -19.63 -4.94
C PHE A 338 0.97 -20.85 -4.03
N LEU A 339 1.79 -21.85 -4.39
CA LEU A 339 2.15 -22.92 -3.45
C LEU A 339 3.04 -22.42 -2.32
N LYS A 340 3.75 -21.30 -2.52
CA LYS A 340 4.57 -20.63 -1.49
C LYS A 340 3.76 -19.64 -0.64
N ALA A 341 2.50 -19.36 -1.01
CA ALA A 341 1.65 -18.45 -0.26
C ALA A 341 1.24 -19.05 1.09
N LYS A 342 1.27 -18.21 2.14
CA LYS A 342 0.75 -18.54 3.46
C LYS A 342 -0.77 -18.76 3.39
N ASP A 343 -1.32 -19.55 4.31
CA ASP A 343 -2.77 -19.82 4.32
C ASP A 343 -3.60 -18.55 4.51
N ASP A 344 -3.07 -17.55 5.23
CA ASP A 344 -3.74 -16.27 5.44
C ASP A 344 -3.98 -15.49 4.14
N PHE A 345 -3.14 -15.67 3.12
CA PHE A 345 -3.41 -15.16 1.77
C PHE A 345 -4.74 -15.70 1.27
N PHE A 346 -4.93 -17.03 1.30
CA PHE A 346 -6.14 -17.66 0.81
C PHE A 346 -7.35 -17.32 1.68
N LYS A 347 -7.18 -17.26 3.01
CA LYS A 347 -8.26 -16.86 3.93
C LYS A 347 -8.84 -15.49 3.59
N ALA A 348 -8.00 -14.53 3.19
CA ALA A 348 -8.46 -13.19 2.79
C ALA A 348 -9.45 -13.23 1.59
N PHE A 349 -9.38 -14.24 0.72
CA PHE A 349 -10.36 -14.43 -0.37
C PHE A 349 -11.62 -15.16 0.06
N LEU A 350 -11.59 -15.90 1.17
CA LEU A 350 -12.73 -16.65 1.69
C LEU A 350 -13.63 -15.79 2.59
N THR A 351 -13.12 -14.71 3.16
CA THR A 351 -13.84 -13.81 4.08
C THR A 351 -14.57 -12.66 3.39
N ARG A 352 -14.97 -12.82 2.12
CA ARG A 352 -15.64 -11.76 1.35
C ARG A 352 -17.10 -11.59 1.70
#